data_AF-A0A349LP30-F1
#
_entry.id   AF-A0A349LP30-F1
#
_cell.length_a   1.000
_cell.length_b   1.000
_cell.length_c   1.000
_cell.angle_alpha   90.00
_cell.angle_beta   90.00
_cell.angle_gamma   90.00
#
_symmetry.space_group_name_H-M   'P 1'
#
loop_
_entity.id
_entity.type
_entity.pdbx_description
1 polymer ?
#
loop_
_entity_poly.entity_id
_entity_poly.type
_entity_poly.pdbx_seq_one_letter_code
_entity_poly.pdbx_strand_id
1 'polypeptide(L)'
;MAVHRTKGLQRSSPEVKKLVADAISLAASGSQIEDRFWEERLNARLMRLLKSQNQNVIDAALDQTFRINTVAFEVLADIAETLAESMKVEDEGQEWDVLLLAMPIVAHTRYQIPSEPLPVNMVESTAQAIHSLIAATDTRLAIVPWLYSIDQMPHSHCQTRILTEALASAAISGKDVKLELRDMSETIAVLADPRFIIAALSAPSGSPIFKWQEESPARQERGVSLIGWQNAMQDPIASLLPGCEFELLLPEAYFTNCRLADKHVRPLSIRAAVNFLESALGILPAGLSCVVGAFGQEQADEYRISFSAKGSAEVMYGVIWPLYDRESVASDALNDLSDDESPIKKICDALHDAGVEDVFRHAMLFDPEFCDDCGAPLCPDRSGEAVHAEMPGDAPSQQPLFH
;
A
#
# COMPACT_ATOMS: atom_id res chain seq x y z
N MET A 1 19.51 8.92 3.92
CA MET A 1 20.85 8.73 3.31
C MET A 1 21.31 7.29 3.47
N ALA A 2 20.95 6.43 2.51
CA ALA A 2 21.39 5.03 2.47
C ALA A 2 22.55 4.92 1.47
N VAL A 3 23.74 4.62 1.99
CA VAL A 3 24.94 4.39 1.19
C VAL A 3 24.74 3.13 0.36
N HIS A 4 24.73 3.27 -0.96
CA HIS A 4 24.85 2.17 -1.91
C HIS A 4 26.11 1.36 -1.61
N ARG A 5 25.91 0.17 -1.02
CA ARG A 5 26.93 -0.86 -0.93
C ARG A 5 26.61 -1.93 -1.96
N THR A 6 27.47 -2.04 -2.95
CA THR A 6 27.53 -3.11 -3.94
C THR A 6 27.44 -4.46 -3.21
N LYS A 7 26.31 -5.19 -3.36
CA LYS A 7 26.13 -6.54 -2.80
C LYS A 7 27.08 -7.49 -3.55
N GLY A 8 28.20 -7.86 -2.94
CA GLY A 8 28.93 -9.07 -3.33
C GLY A 8 28.02 -10.28 -3.22
N LEU A 9 28.17 -11.28 -4.09
CA LEU A 9 27.46 -12.56 -4.08
C LEU A 9 27.52 -13.21 -2.69
N GLN A 10 26.55 -12.89 -1.83
CA GLN A 10 26.37 -13.55 -0.54
C GLN A 10 25.97 -14.99 -0.84
N ARG A 11 26.81 -15.93 -0.39
CA ARG A 11 26.52 -17.36 -0.38
C ARG A 11 25.15 -17.55 0.29
N SER A 12 24.12 -17.90 -0.47
CA SER A 12 22.74 -17.88 0.04
C SER A 12 22.61 -18.78 1.28
N SER A 13 22.07 -18.19 2.35
CA SER A 13 21.90 -18.85 3.64
C SER A 13 21.19 -20.20 3.45
N PRO A 14 21.56 -21.26 4.19
CA PRO A 14 20.84 -22.53 4.16
C PRO A 14 19.34 -22.39 4.43
N GLU A 15 18.93 -21.35 5.17
CA GLU A 15 17.53 -21.07 5.46
C GLU A 15 16.78 -20.50 4.26
N VAL A 16 17.39 -19.55 3.54
CA VAL A 16 16.86 -18.99 2.29
C VAL A 16 16.61 -20.13 1.29
N LYS A 17 17.61 -21.00 1.09
CA LYS A 17 17.48 -22.15 0.18
C LYS A 17 16.32 -23.08 0.54
N LYS A 18 16.07 -23.28 1.84
CA LYS A 18 14.98 -24.13 2.31
C LYS A 18 13.61 -23.48 2.10
N LEU A 19 13.48 -22.18 2.37
CA LEU A 19 12.25 -21.44 2.09
C LEU A 19 11.91 -21.48 0.60
N VAL A 20 12.88 -21.15 -0.25
CA VAL A 20 12.73 -21.15 -1.71
C VAL A 20 12.33 -22.55 -2.21
N ALA A 21 12.98 -23.62 -1.71
CA ALA A 21 12.66 -24.98 -2.10
C ALA A 21 11.24 -25.41 -1.67
N ASP A 22 10.82 -25.05 -0.45
CA ASP A 22 9.50 -25.38 0.07
C ASP A 22 8.41 -24.60 -0.69
N ALA A 23 8.63 -23.32 -1.00
CA ALA A 23 7.72 -22.50 -1.81
C ALA A 23 7.59 -23.01 -3.26
N ILE A 24 8.68 -23.40 -3.91
CA ILE A 24 8.65 -24.01 -5.25
C ILE A 24 7.89 -25.34 -5.23
N SER A 25 8.07 -26.13 -4.17
CA SER A 25 7.40 -27.43 -4.03
C SER A 25 5.90 -27.26 -3.80
N LEU A 26 5.49 -26.26 -3.00
CA LEU A 26 4.09 -25.89 -2.84
C LEU A 26 3.49 -25.37 -4.16
N ALA A 27 4.18 -24.49 -4.87
CA ALA A 27 3.74 -23.98 -6.17
C ALA A 27 3.59 -25.08 -7.25
N ALA A 28 4.35 -26.18 -7.13
CA ALA A 28 4.29 -27.33 -8.04
C ALA A 28 3.36 -28.45 -7.56
N SER A 29 2.69 -28.27 -6.41
CA SER A 29 1.81 -29.27 -5.82
C SER A 29 0.64 -29.61 -6.74
N GLY A 30 0.32 -30.91 -6.83
CA GLY A 30 -0.74 -31.44 -7.68
C GLY A 30 -2.02 -31.81 -6.94
N SER A 31 -2.06 -31.68 -5.61
CA SER A 31 -3.20 -32.11 -4.80
C SER A 31 -3.29 -31.37 -3.47
N GLN A 32 -4.51 -31.27 -2.94
CA GLN A 32 -4.75 -30.63 -1.64
C GLN A 32 -3.98 -31.29 -0.47
N ILE A 33 -3.67 -32.58 -0.58
CA ILE A 33 -2.90 -33.30 0.44
C ILE A 33 -1.44 -32.82 0.42
N GLU A 34 -0.87 -32.62 -0.77
CA GLU A 34 0.47 -32.06 -0.93
C GLU A 34 0.51 -30.58 -0.54
N ASP A 35 -0.52 -29.80 -0.89
CA ASP A 35 -0.64 -28.38 -0.53
C ASP A 35 -0.49 -28.22 0.99
N ARG A 36 -1.32 -28.92 1.76
CA ARG A 36 -1.29 -28.88 3.23
C ARG A 36 0.07 -29.28 3.79
N PHE A 37 0.71 -30.31 3.24
CA PHE A 37 2.02 -30.77 3.71
C PHE A 37 3.10 -29.70 3.51
N TRP A 38 3.16 -29.09 2.32
CA TRP A 38 4.15 -28.08 2.02
C TRP A 38 3.85 -26.75 2.73
N GLU A 39 2.58 -26.38 2.83
CA GLU A 39 2.10 -25.19 3.54
C GLU A 39 2.41 -25.28 5.04
N GLU A 40 2.09 -26.37 5.73
CA GLU A 40 2.43 -26.57 7.15
C GLU A 40 3.94 -26.44 7.40
N ARG A 41 4.75 -27.01 6.50
CA ARG A 41 6.21 -26.96 6.59
C ARG A 41 6.75 -25.54 6.35
N LEU A 42 6.19 -24.81 5.38
CA LEU A 42 6.55 -23.43 5.09
C LEU A 42 6.12 -22.51 6.24
N ASN A 43 4.90 -22.69 6.76
CA ASN A 43 4.36 -22.02 7.94
C ASN A 43 5.30 -22.16 9.14
N ALA A 44 5.72 -23.39 9.46
CA ALA A 44 6.62 -23.63 10.58
C ALA A 44 8.00 -22.94 10.42
N ARG A 45 8.49 -22.77 9.19
CA ARG A 45 9.75 -22.06 8.94
C ARG A 45 9.59 -20.55 9.05
N LEU A 46 8.60 -19.99 8.37
CA LEU A 46 8.33 -18.55 8.39
C LEU A 46 7.99 -18.07 9.80
N MET A 47 7.17 -18.81 10.54
CA MET A 47 6.84 -18.46 11.93
C MET A 47 8.07 -18.37 12.83
N ARG A 48 9.08 -19.24 12.64
CA ARG A 48 10.33 -19.12 13.40
C ARG A 48 11.10 -17.86 13.02
N LEU A 49 11.12 -17.48 11.74
CA LEU A 49 11.79 -16.27 11.27
C LEU A 49 11.10 -15.00 11.75
N LEU A 50 9.77 -14.94 11.69
CA LEU A 50 8.97 -13.84 12.21
C LEU A 50 9.19 -13.65 13.72
N LYS A 51 9.12 -14.73 14.51
CA LYS A 51 9.37 -14.67 15.97
C LYS A 51 10.80 -14.29 16.33
N SER A 52 11.77 -14.65 15.50
CA SER A 52 13.18 -14.28 15.68
C SER A 52 13.56 -12.96 14.98
N GLN A 53 12.59 -12.25 14.40
CA GLN A 53 12.75 -10.98 13.69
C GLN A 53 13.80 -11.02 12.58
N ASN A 54 13.90 -12.16 11.89
CA ASN A 54 14.86 -12.39 10.81
C ASN A 54 14.31 -11.99 9.42
N GLN A 55 13.89 -10.73 9.29
CA GLN A 55 13.29 -10.20 8.05
C GLN A 55 14.20 -10.38 6.82
N ASN A 56 15.50 -10.12 6.96
CA ASN A 56 16.47 -10.24 5.86
C ASN A 56 16.48 -11.62 5.17
N VAL A 57 16.12 -12.69 5.90
CA VAL A 57 16.04 -14.05 5.35
C VAL A 57 14.77 -14.23 4.51
N ILE A 58 13.67 -13.61 4.94
CA ILE A 58 12.40 -13.60 4.21
C ILE A 58 12.57 -12.80 2.91
N ASP A 59 13.12 -11.60 2.98
CA ASP A 59 13.36 -10.73 1.81
C ASP A 59 14.28 -11.43 0.80
N ALA A 60 15.38 -12.03 1.26
CA ALA A 60 16.29 -12.75 0.37
C ALA A 60 15.64 -13.98 -0.30
N ALA A 61 14.67 -14.61 0.36
CA ALA A 61 13.92 -15.72 -0.22
C ALA A 61 12.88 -15.23 -1.24
N LEU A 62 12.19 -14.12 -0.96
CA LEU A 62 11.28 -13.45 -1.88
C LEU A 62 12.01 -12.95 -3.14
N ASP A 63 13.13 -12.25 -2.98
CA ASP A 63 13.99 -11.81 -4.11
C ASP A 63 14.40 -13.00 -4.98
N GLN A 64 14.79 -14.11 -4.34
CA GLN A 64 15.24 -15.29 -5.06
C GLN A 64 14.09 -16.00 -5.78
N THR A 65 12.93 -16.17 -5.16
CA THR A 65 11.76 -16.78 -5.82
C THR A 65 11.27 -15.90 -6.96
N PHE A 66 11.21 -14.58 -6.79
CA PHE A 66 10.78 -13.63 -7.82
C PHE A 66 11.58 -13.81 -9.12
N ARG A 67 12.89 -13.96 -9.01
CA ARG A 67 13.80 -14.13 -10.17
C ARG A 67 13.70 -15.48 -10.87
N ILE A 68 13.33 -16.56 -10.16
CA ILE A 68 13.43 -17.92 -10.71
C ILE A 68 12.09 -18.60 -10.93
N ASN A 69 11.04 -18.19 -10.22
CA ASN A 69 9.69 -18.74 -10.28
C ASN A 69 8.69 -17.79 -9.61
N THR A 70 7.99 -16.98 -10.41
CA THR A 70 7.02 -15.98 -9.93
C THR A 70 5.83 -16.60 -9.20
N VAL A 71 5.41 -17.82 -9.56
CA VAL A 71 4.34 -18.54 -8.84
C VAL A 71 4.80 -18.91 -7.42
N ALA A 72 6.05 -19.36 -7.27
CA ALA A 72 6.62 -19.64 -5.95
C ALA A 72 6.83 -18.36 -5.12
N PHE A 73 7.05 -17.22 -5.78
CA PHE A 73 7.08 -15.92 -5.11
C PHE A 73 5.70 -15.57 -4.55
N GLU A 74 4.63 -15.69 -5.33
CA GLU A 74 3.26 -15.44 -4.86
C GLU A 74 2.92 -16.29 -3.64
N VAL A 75 3.21 -17.60 -3.71
CA VAL A 75 2.99 -18.53 -2.59
C VAL A 75 3.77 -18.13 -1.34
N LEU A 76 5.05 -17.75 -1.49
CA LEU A 76 5.88 -17.36 -0.36
C LEU A 76 5.42 -16.04 0.26
N ALA A 77 5.04 -15.06 -0.58
CA ALA A 77 4.54 -13.77 -0.16
C ALA A 77 3.21 -13.90 0.60
N ASP A 78 2.24 -14.60 0.02
CA ASP A 78 0.90 -14.82 0.61
C ASP A 78 0.99 -15.46 1.99
N ILE A 79 1.83 -16.48 2.15
CA ILE A 79 2.01 -17.14 3.45
C ILE A 79 2.75 -16.22 4.43
N ALA A 80 3.77 -15.47 3.99
CA ALA A 80 4.48 -14.53 4.86
C ALA A 80 3.55 -13.40 5.35
N GLU A 81 2.72 -12.85 4.47
CA GLU A 81 1.69 -11.86 4.77
C GLU A 81 0.67 -12.44 5.75
N THR A 82 0.08 -13.60 5.44
CA THR A 82 -0.92 -14.29 6.27
C THR A 82 -0.40 -14.51 7.70
N LEU A 83 0.82 -15.01 7.85
CA LEU A 83 1.40 -15.27 9.17
C LEU A 83 1.79 -14.00 9.93
N ALA A 84 2.00 -12.89 9.22
CA ALA A 84 2.28 -11.61 9.83
C ALA A 84 1.00 -10.89 10.29
N GLU A 85 -0.09 -10.96 9.52
CA GLU A 85 -1.34 -10.25 9.81
C GLU A 85 -2.39 -11.09 10.57
N SER A 86 -2.21 -12.41 10.71
CA SER A 86 -3.18 -13.27 11.40
C SER A 86 -2.54 -14.23 12.42
N MET A 87 -3.32 -14.66 13.40
CA MET A 87 -2.89 -15.66 14.37
C MET A 87 -4.03 -16.36 15.09
N LYS A 88 -3.71 -17.53 15.65
CA LYS A 88 -4.52 -18.19 16.68
C LYS A 88 -3.96 -17.89 18.07
N VAL A 89 -4.83 -17.60 19.02
CA VAL A 89 -4.48 -17.35 20.43
C VAL A 89 -5.39 -18.16 21.32
N GLU A 90 -4.81 -18.88 22.28
CA GLU A 90 -5.57 -19.51 23.36
C GLU A 90 -5.59 -18.55 24.56
N ASP A 91 -6.79 -18.22 25.05
CA ASP A 91 -7.01 -17.40 26.24
C ASP A 91 -8.18 -17.96 27.04
N GLU A 92 -7.97 -18.17 28.35
CA GLU A 92 -8.96 -18.73 29.27
C GLU A 92 -9.65 -20.03 28.79
N GLY A 93 -8.94 -20.87 28.03
CA GLY A 93 -9.45 -22.14 27.49
C GLY A 93 -10.30 -22.03 26.22
N GLN A 94 -10.39 -20.82 25.64
CA GLN A 94 -10.99 -20.56 24.34
C GLN A 94 -9.89 -20.27 23.31
N GLU A 95 -9.94 -20.93 22.15
CA GLU A 95 -9.10 -20.57 21.00
C GLU A 95 -9.78 -19.44 20.22
N TRP A 96 -9.01 -18.42 19.84
CA TRP A 96 -9.44 -17.24 19.08
C TRP A 96 -8.68 -17.16 17.76
N ASP A 97 -9.39 -16.92 16.67
CA ASP A 97 -8.81 -16.48 15.40
C ASP A 97 -8.70 -14.95 15.43
N VAL A 98 -7.54 -14.41 15.07
CA VAL A 98 -7.26 -12.97 15.05
C VAL A 98 -6.77 -12.53 13.67
N LEU A 99 -7.28 -11.40 13.19
CA LEU A 99 -6.87 -10.77 11.94
C LEU A 99 -6.60 -9.28 12.16
N LEU A 100 -5.43 -8.83 11.71
CA LEU A 100 -5.07 -7.41 11.60
C LEU A 100 -5.79 -6.81 10.40
N LEU A 101 -6.45 -5.68 10.64
CA LEU A 101 -7.20 -4.92 9.66
C LEU A 101 -6.52 -3.58 9.39
N ALA A 102 -6.64 -3.13 8.15
CA ALA A 102 -6.43 -1.74 7.78
C ALA A 102 -7.75 -1.12 7.33
N MET A 103 -8.01 0.13 7.71
CA MET A 103 -9.17 0.92 7.28
C MET A 103 -8.66 2.13 6.51
N PRO A 104 -8.53 2.02 5.18
CA PRO A 104 -7.95 3.08 4.38
C PRO A 104 -8.89 4.27 4.20
N ILE A 105 -8.29 5.46 4.27
CA ILE A 105 -8.89 6.75 3.97
C ILE A 105 -8.03 7.35 2.87
N VAL A 106 -8.45 7.21 1.62
CA VAL A 106 -7.71 7.72 0.47
C VAL A 106 -8.04 9.20 0.35
N ALA A 107 -7.10 10.05 0.73
CA ALA A 107 -7.32 11.49 0.82
C ALA A 107 -6.51 12.26 -0.22
N HIS A 108 -7.05 13.38 -0.67
CA HIS A 108 -6.31 14.39 -1.40
C HIS A 108 -6.71 15.80 -0.96
N THR A 109 -5.79 16.76 -1.11
CA THR A 109 -5.94 18.10 -0.58
C THR A 109 -5.02 19.09 -1.31
N ARG A 110 -5.15 20.37 -0.97
CA ARG A 110 -4.20 21.44 -1.32
C ARG A 110 -3.23 21.75 -0.16
N TYR A 111 -3.42 21.10 0.98
CA TYR A 111 -2.66 21.30 2.21
C TYR A 111 -1.94 20.00 2.61
N GLN A 112 -1.51 19.88 3.86
CA GLN A 112 -0.95 18.63 4.39
C GLN A 112 -2.06 17.72 4.89
N ILE A 113 -1.96 16.41 4.61
CA ILE A 113 -2.89 15.40 5.14
C ILE A 113 -2.44 15.03 6.57
N PRO A 114 -3.28 15.20 7.61
CA PRO A 114 -2.97 14.87 9.00
C PRO A 114 -2.58 13.40 9.24
N SER A 115 -1.71 13.15 10.22
CA SER A 115 -1.22 11.83 10.66
C SER A 115 -0.93 11.85 12.17
N GLU A 116 -1.99 11.89 12.98
CA GLU A 116 -1.94 12.27 14.39
C GLU A 116 -2.72 11.31 15.31
N PRO A 117 -2.60 11.43 16.65
CA PRO A 117 -3.39 10.61 17.58
C PRO A 117 -4.89 10.72 17.31
N LEU A 118 -5.60 9.60 17.36
CA LEU A 118 -7.06 9.60 17.21
C LEU A 118 -7.71 10.10 18.51
N PRO A 119 -8.62 11.10 18.43
CA PRO A 119 -9.48 11.46 19.54
C PRO A 119 -10.33 10.27 20.01
N VAL A 120 -10.64 10.21 21.31
CA VAL A 120 -11.41 9.10 21.90
C VAL A 120 -12.75 8.88 21.19
N ASN A 121 -13.47 9.95 20.88
CA ASN A 121 -14.76 9.88 20.16
C ASN A 121 -14.61 9.30 18.75
N MET A 122 -13.45 9.47 18.09
CA MET A 122 -13.18 8.80 16.82
C MET A 122 -13.04 7.31 17.02
N VAL A 123 -12.21 6.89 17.99
CA VAL A 123 -12.00 5.47 18.29
C VAL A 123 -13.33 4.78 18.62
N GLU A 124 -14.19 5.43 19.40
CA GLU A 124 -15.54 4.94 19.73
C GLU A 124 -16.45 4.86 18.49
N SER A 125 -16.44 5.89 17.64
CA SER A 125 -17.23 5.90 16.39
C SER A 125 -16.79 4.81 15.43
N THR A 126 -15.48 4.64 15.24
CA THR A 126 -14.90 3.56 14.44
C THR A 126 -15.28 2.19 15.01
N ALA A 127 -15.15 1.98 16.32
CA ALA A 127 -15.50 0.71 16.96
C ALA A 127 -16.99 0.38 16.75
N GLN A 128 -17.87 1.36 16.92
CA GLN A 128 -19.30 1.19 16.70
C GLN A 128 -19.61 0.83 15.24
N ALA A 129 -19.00 1.54 14.28
CA ALA A 129 -19.20 1.28 12.86
C ALA A 129 -18.69 -0.11 12.46
N ILE A 130 -17.49 -0.51 12.92
CA ILE A 130 -16.94 -1.85 12.67
C ILE A 130 -17.88 -2.93 13.22
N HIS A 131 -18.30 -2.87 14.48
CA HIS A 131 -19.22 -3.87 15.03
C HIS A 131 -20.58 -3.91 14.34
N SER A 132 -21.09 -2.75 13.92
CA SER A 132 -22.43 -2.66 13.33
C SER A 132 -22.47 -3.10 11.87
N LEU A 133 -21.36 -2.97 11.13
CA LEU A 133 -21.36 -3.03 9.66
C LEU A 133 -20.33 -4.00 9.07
N ILE A 134 -19.26 -4.35 9.80
CA ILE A 134 -18.13 -5.13 9.27
C ILE A 134 -17.95 -6.44 10.04
N ALA A 135 -17.77 -6.35 11.36
CA ALA A 135 -17.43 -7.47 12.20
C ALA A 135 -18.65 -8.35 12.50
N ALA A 136 -18.44 -9.66 12.60
CA ALA A 136 -19.48 -10.60 13.02
C ALA A 136 -19.87 -10.41 14.50
N THR A 137 -20.96 -11.03 14.91
CA THR A 137 -21.60 -10.79 16.22
C THR A 137 -20.69 -11.06 17.42
N ASP A 138 -19.97 -12.19 17.42
CA ASP A 138 -19.17 -12.64 18.57
C ASP A 138 -17.69 -12.20 18.49
N THR A 139 -17.44 -11.06 17.86
CA THR A 139 -16.09 -10.51 17.68
C THR A 139 -15.67 -9.56 18.80
N ARG A 140 -14.37 -9.49 19.06
CA ARG A 140 -13.73 -8.43 19.87
C ARG A 140 -12.79 -7.61 18.99
N LEU A 141 -12.62 -6.35 19.35
CA LEU A 141 -11.89 -5.36 18.55
C LEU A 141 -10.89 -4.61 19.43
N ALA A 142 -9.69 -4.40 18.91
CA ALA A 142 -8.75 -3.41 19.44
C ALA A 142 -8.29 -2.49 18.32
N ILE A 143 -8.40 -1.18 18.52
CA ILE A 143 -8.01 -0.14 17.56
C ILE A 143 -6.74 0.54 18.08
N VAL A 144 -5.77 0.78 17.20
CA VAL A 144 -4.65 1.66 17.52
C VAL A 144 -5.16 3.11 17.54
N PRO A 145 -4.97 3.88 18.62
CA PRO A 145 -5.47 5.25 18.71
C PRO A 145 -4.57 6.24 17.95
N TRP A 146 -4.26 5.94 16.69
CA TRP A 146 -3.40 6.73 15.82
C TRP A 146 -3.87 6.68 14.36
N LEU A 147 -3.85 7.82 13.67
CA LEU A 147 -4.08 7.91 12.23
C LEU A 147 -2.74 7.78 11.50
N TYR A 148 -2.50 6.61 10.93
CA TYR A 148 -1.23 6.30 10.28
C TYR A 148 -1.13 6.93 8.89
N SER A 149 0.03 7.52 8.57
CA SER A 149 0.49 7.58 7.18
C SER A 149 1.16 6.28 6.77
N ILE A 150 1.41 6.09 5.46
CA ILE A 150 2.16 4.94 4.96
C ILE A 150 3.59 4.87 5.56
N ASP A 151 4.27 6.01 5.72
CA ASP A 151 5.62 6.11 6.32
C ASP A 151 5.68 5.64 7.79
N GLN A 152 4.52 5.60 8.45
CA GLN A 152 4.38 5.26 9.86
C GLN A 152 3.94 3.80 10.05
N MET A 153 3.57 3.11 8.98
CA MET A 153 3.12 1.72 9.00
C MET A 153 4.30 0.76 9.22
N PRO A 154 4.05 -0.47 9.73
CA PRO A 154 5.06 -1.52 9.72
C PRO A 154 5.71 -1.73 8.35
N HIS A 155 7.03 -1.65 8.28
CA HIS A 155 7.82 -1.77 7.04
C HIS A 155 8.28 -3.20 6.74
N SER A 156 7.83 -4.18 7.52
CA SER A 156 8.27 -5.58 7.38
C SER A 156 7.26 -6.55 7.97
N HIS A 157 7.23 -7.78 7.44
CA HIS A 157 6.42 -8.88 7.99
C HIS A 157 6.67 -9.09 9.49
N CYS A 158 7.92 -8.97 9.93
CA CYS A 158 8.27 -9.08 11.35
C CYS A 158 7.65 -7.96 12.21
N GLN A 159 7.67 -6.72 11.74
CA GLN A 159 7.04 -5.60 12.45
C GLN A 159 5.52 -5.70 12.45
N THR A 160 4.91 -6.09 11.32
CA THR A 160 3.47 -6.35 11.22
C THR A 160 3.05 -7.43 12.21
N ARG A 161 3.83 -8.52 12.32
CA ARG A 161 3.59 -9.58 13.30
C ARG A 161 3.57 -9.07 14.74
N ILE A 162 4.53 -8.23 15.12
CA ILE A 162 4.60 -7.64 16.46
C ILE A 162 3.35 -6.79 16.74
N LEU A 163 2.92 -6.00 15.77
CA LEU A 163 1.70 -5.19 15.87
C LEU A 163 0.45 -6.08 16.04
N THR A 164 0.33 -7.13 15.21
CA THR A 164 -0.74 -8.13 15.31
C THR A 164 -0.79 -8.77 16.68
N GLU A 165 0.35 -9.20 17.24
CA GLU A 165 0.43 -9.83 18.57
C GLU A 165 0.03 -8.86 19.70
N ALA A 166 0.44 -7.60 19.62
CA ALA A 166 0.07 -6.57 20.59
C ALA A 166 -1.44 -6.30 20.59
N LEU A 167 -2.04 -6.15 19.39
CA LEU A 167 -3.46 -5.90 19.23
C LEU A 167 -4.33 -7.14 19.52
N ALA A 168 -3.85 -8.34 19.20
CA ALA A 168 -4.51 -9.59 19.56
C ALA A 168 -4.72 -9.69 21.08
N SER A 169 -3.67 -9.41 21.86
CA SER A 169 -3.75 -9.44 23.31
C SER A 169 -4.74 -8.39 23.85
N ALA A 170 -4.76 -7.19 23.27
CA ALA A 170 -5.69 -6.13 23.66
C ALA A 170 -7.15 -6.50 23.34
N ALA A 171 -7.42 -6.97 22.10
CA ALA A 171 -8.76 -7.33 21.64
C ALA A 171 -9.35 -8.47 22.48
N ILE A 172 -8.55 -9.51 22.76
CA ILE A 172 -9.01 -10.67 23.52
C ILE A 172 -9.18 -10.29 25.01
N SER A 173 -8.22 -9.62 25.63
CA SER A 173 -8.31 -9.32 27.07
C SER A 173 -9.17 -8.10 27.44
N GLY A 174 -9.66 -7.35 26.44
CA GLY A 174 -10.42 -6.11 26.65
C GLY A 174 -9.61 -5.01 27.33
N LYS A 175 -8.28 -5.04 27.19
CA LYS A 175 -7.35 -4.07 27.80
C LYS A 175 -6.89 -3.05 26.77
N ASP A 176 -6.39 -1.92 27.27
CA ASP A 176 -5.81 -0.89 26.43
C ASP A 176 -4.64 -1.43 25.60
N VAL A 177 -4.55 -0.93 24.37
CA VAL A 177 -3.45 -1.21 23.45
C VAL A 177 -2.15 -0.61 24.01
N LYS A 178 -1.15 -1.46 24.25
CA LYS A 178 0.16 -1.05 24.75
C LYS A 178 1.14 -0.88 23.59
N LEU A 179 1.11 0.27 22.94
CA LEU A 179 2.03 0.65 21.87
C LEU A 179 2.71 1.99 22.21
N GLU A 180 3.98 2.11 21.85
CA GLU A 180 4.72 3.38 21.94
C GLU A 180 4.41 4.20 20.68
N LEU A 181 3.63 5.28 20.85
CA LEU A 181 3.14 6.13 19.75
C LEU A 181 3.72 7.56 19.81
N ARG A 182 4.68 7.83 20.70
CA ARG A 182 5.16 9.20 20.99
C ARG A 182 6.25 9.69 20.04
N ASP A 183 6.97 8.78 19.40
CA ASP A 183 8.11 9.07 18.52
C ASP A 183 7.83 8.58 17.10
N MET A 184 6.62 8.88 16.59
CA MET A 184 6.26 8.54 15.21
C MET A 184 7.08 9.38 14.23
N SER A 185 7.54 8.75 13.15
CA SER A 185 8.29 9.42 12.09
C SER A 185 7.53 10.63 11.54
N GLU A 186 8.26 11.70 11.22
CA GLU A 186 7.71 12.80 10.42
C GLU A 186 7.26 12.27 9.07
N THR A 187 6.07 12.69 8.65
CA THR A 187 5.48 12.27 7.38
C THR A 187 5.85 13.24 6.28
N ILE A 188 6.07 12.71 5.08
CA ILE A 188 6.29 13.52 3.89
C ILE A 188 5.02 14.33 3.59
N ALA A 189 5.18 15.61 3.28
CA ALA A 189 4.05 16.46 2.88
C ALA A 189 3.67 16.12 1.43
N VAL A 190 2.61 15.33 1.28
CA VAL A 190 2.02 14.93 0.01
C VAL A 190 0.57 15.41 -0.09
N LEU A 191 0.17 15.80 -1.29
CA LEU A 191 -1.16 16.32 -1.63
C LEU A 191 -2.23 15.22 -1.87
N ALA A 192 -1.81 13.96 -1.95
CA ALA A 192 -2.66 12.79 -2.14
C ALA A 192 -1.93 11.59 -1.55
N ASP A 193 -2.55 10.94 -0.56
CA ASP A 193 -1.95 9.83 0.19
C ASP A 193 -3.04 9.10 0.97
N PRO A 194 -2.99 7.76 1.11
CA PRO A 194 -3.83 7.08 2.08
C PRO A 194 -3.43 7.42 3.53
N ARG A 195 -4.44 7.46 4.38
CA ARG A 195 -4.32 7.36 5.84
C ARG A 195 -4.99 6.07 6.30
N PHE A 196 -4.50 5.50 7.39
CA PHE A 196 -5.00 4.22 7.88
C PHE A 196 -5.38 4.30 9.36
N ILE A 197 -6.56 3.77 9.68
CA ILE A 197 -6.86 3.31 11.04
C ILE A 197 -6.56 1.82 11.09
N ILE A 198 -5.75 1.39 12.05
CA ILE A 198 -5.33 0.00 12.21
C ILE A 198 -6.02 -0.63 13.41
N ALA A 199 -6.46 -1.87 13.25
CA ALA A 199 -7.13 -2.60 14.32
C ALA A 199 -6.87 -4.11 14.21
N ALA A 200 -7.17 -4.86 15.27
CA ALA A 200 -7.31 -6.31 15.21
C ALA A 200 -8.74 -6.72 15.57
N LEU A 201 -9.33 -7.58 14.74
CA LEU A 201 -10.54 -8.32 15.08
C LEU A 201 -10.17 -9.71 15.58
N SER A 202 -10.87 -10.19 16.60
CA SER A 202 -10.76 -11.56 17.07
C SER A 202 -12.13 -12.21 17.20
N ALA A 203 -12.27 -13.45 16.76
CA ALA A 203 -13.49 -14.26 16.91
C ALA A 203 -13.14 -15.63 17.52
N PRO A 204 -14.07 -16.33 18.19
CA PRO A 204 -13.86 -17.73 18.56
C PRO A 204 -13.43 -18.55 17.34
N SER A 205 -12.42 -19.40 17.51
CA SER A 205 -11.83 -20.18 16.43
C SER A 205 -12.88 -20.97 15.64
N GLY A 206 -12.89 -20.81 14.32
CA GLY A 206 -13.85 -21.44 13.41
C GLY A 206 -15.22 -20.76 13.34
N SER A 207 -15.43 -19.63 14.01
CA SER A 207 -16.63 -18.79 13.86
C SER A 207 -16.42 -17.66 12.84
N PRO A 208 -17.49 -17.06 12.30
CA PRO A 208 -17.39 -15.88 11.42
C PRO A 208 -16.62 -14.73 12.09
N ILE A 209 -15.68 -14.12 11.37
CA ILE A 209 -15.01 -12.87 11.79
C ILE A 209 -15.66 -11.63 11.15
N PHE A 210 -16.26 -11.80 9.97
CA PHE A 210 -16.96 -10.73 9.24
C PHE A 210 -18.44 -11.06 9.01
N LYS A 211 -19.27 -10.03 8.84
CA LYS A 211 -20.71 -10.20 8.57
C LYS A 211 -21.02 -10.99 7.32
N TRP A 212 -20.20 -10.89 6.27
CA TRP A 212 -20.40 -11.67 5.04
C TRP A 212 -20.12 -13.16 5.21
N GLN A 213 -19.58 -13.59 6.35
CA GLN A 213 -19.38 -14.99 6.72
C GLN A 213 -20.50 -15.52 7.64
N GLU A 214 -21.34 -14.66 8.21
CA GLU A 214 -22.46 -15.09 9.06
C GLU A 214 -23.54 -15.82 8.27
N GLU A 215 -24.46 -16.49 8.96
CA GLU A 215 -25.67 -17.06 8.36
C GLU A 215 -26.82 -16.03 8.30
N SER A 216 -27.78 -16.27 7.42
CA SER A 216 -29.00 -15.45 7.38
C SER A 216 -29.78 -15.55 8.70
N PRO A 217 -30.38 -14.45 9.21
CA PRO A 217 -30.52 -13.12 8.58
C PRO A 217 -29.40 -12.13 8.92
N ALA A 218 -28.37 -12.53 9.68
CA ALA A 218 -27.28 -11.64 10.10
C ALA A 218 -26.27 -11.36 8.97
N ARG A 219 -26.15 -12.27 8.00
CA ARG A 219 -25.30 -12.12 6.81
C ARG A 219 -25.54 -10.80 6.09
N GLN A 220 -24.47 -10.07 5.84
CA GLN A 220 -24.48 -8.84 5.05
C GLN A 220 -23.44 -8.94 3.91
N GLU A 221 -23.81 -8.55 2.69
CA GLU A 221 -22.86 -8.53 1.58
C GLU A 221 -21.79 -7.43 1.77
N ARG A 222 -20.59 -7.65 1.21
CA ARG A 222 -19.49 -6.68 1.27
C ARG A 222 -19.89 -5.29 0.77
N GLY A 223 -20.61 -5.20 -0.34
CA GLY A 223 -21.06 -3.92 -0.91
C GLY A 223 -22.00 -3.14 0.02
N VAL A 224 -22.93 -3.83 0.69
CA VAL A 224 -23.82 -3.21 1.68
C VAL A 224 -23.03 -2.76 2.91
N SER A 225 -22.03 -3.56 3.32
CA SER A 225 -21.14 -3.24 4.44
C SER A 225 -20.28 -2.00 4.15
N LEU A 226 -19.74 -1.89 2.93
CA LEU A 226 -18.98 -0.73 2.45
C LEU A 226 -19.83 0.55 2.46
N ILE A 227 -21.02 0.51 1.86
CA ILE A 227 -21.91 1.68 1.81
C ILE A 227 -22.29 2.11 3.24
N GLY A 228 -22.60 1.15 4.12
CA GLY A 228 -22.87 1.43 5.51
C GLY A 228 -21.69 2.09 6.21
N TRP A 229 -20.48 1.57 5.99
CA TRP A 229 -19.23 2.09 6.56
C TRP A 229 -18.97 3.52 6.09
N GLN A 230 -19.06 3.77 4.79
CA GLN A 230 -18.89 5.09 4.19
C GLN A 230 -19.87 6.10 4.79
N ASN A 231 -21.15 5.74 4.88
CA ASN A 231 -22.17 6.63 5.46
C ASN A 231 -21.95 6.89 6.95
N ALA A 232 -21.58 5.88 7.74
CA ALA A 232 -21.39 6.01 9.18
C ALA A 232 -20.13 6.82 9.53
N MET A 233 -19.09 6.73 8.71
CA MET A 233 -17.79 7.34 8.99
C MET A 233 -17.52 8.64 8.23
N GLN A 234 -18.41 9.07 7.33
CA GLN A 234 -18.24 10.31 6.57
C GLN A 234 -18.00 11.53 7.47
N ASP A 235 -18.93 11.83 8.38
CA ASP A 235 -18.83 13.01 9.26
C ASP A 235 -17.69 12.92 10.28
N PRO A 236 -17.46 11.76 10.95
CA PRO A 236 -16.29 11.57 11.80
C PRO A 236 -14.98 11.85 11.05
N ILE A 237 -14.75 11.24 9.88
CA ILE A 237 -13.49 11.40 9.14
C ILE A 237 -13.33 12.81 8.57
N ALA A 238 -14.40 13.43 8.08
CA ALA A 238 -14.36 14.83 7.63
C ALA A 238 -13.91 15.79 8.74
N SER A 239 -14.22 15.48 9.99
CA SER A 239 -13.78 16.26 11.14
C SER A 239 -12.30 16.08 11.46
N LEU A 240 -11.70 14.94 11.11
CA LEU A 240 -10.25 14.68 11.26
C LEU A 240 -9.41 15.27 10.13
N LEU A 241 -9.99 15.36 8.93
CA LEU A 241 -9.26 15.75 7.72
C LEU A 241 -9.81 17.06 7.15
N PRO A 242 -9.71 18.19 7.89
CA PRO A 242 -10.26 19.46 7.43
C PRO A 242 -9.58 19.91 6.13
N GLY A 243 -10.39 20.22 5.12
CA GLY A 243 -9.88 20.64 3.81
C GLY A 243 -9.31 19.51 2.94
N CYS A 244 -9.55 18.25 3.32
CA CYS A 244 -9.31 17.10 2.45
C CYS A 244 -10.63 16.64 1.83
N GLU A 245 -10.55 16.24 0.57
CA GLU A 245 -11.53 15.34 -0.04
C GLU A 245 -11.00 13.91 0.15
N PHE A 246 -11.88 12.96 0.45
CA PHE A 246 -11.47 11.60 0.75
C PHE A 246 -12.50 10.55 0.31
N GLU A 247 -12.03 9.34 0.11
CA GLU A 247 -12.81 8.13 -0.08
C GLU A 247 -12.45 7.10 0.99
N LEU A 248 -13.46 6.43 1.54
CA LEU A 248 -13.27 5.34 2.50
C LEU A 248 -13.40 3.99 1.78
N LEU A 249 -12.39 3.15 1.93
CA LEU A 249 -12.40 1.78 1.43
C LEU A 249 -12.99 0.82 2.48
N LEU A 250 -13.39 -0.38 2.04
CA LEU A 250 -13.95 -1.40 2.94
C LEU A 250 -12.88 -1.86 3.94
N PRO A 251 -13.12 -1.86 5.25
CA PRO A 251 -12.22 -2.46 6.23
C PRO A 251 -12.02 -3.97 5.98
N GLU A 252 -10.79 -4.37 5.67
CA GLU A 252 -10.37 -5.75 5.38
C GLU A 252 -8.94 -5.99 5.88
N ALA A 253 -8.39 -7.17 5.55
CA ALA A 253 -7.06 -7.61 5.93
C ALA A 253 -5.96 -6.58 5.58
N TYR A 254 -5.01 -6.41 6.50
CA TYR A 254 -4.00 -5.36 6.47
C TYR A 254 -3.27 -5.24 5.12
N PHE A 255 -2.62 -6.31 4.64
CA PHE A 255 -1.81 -6.23 3.42
C PHE A 255 -2.69 -5.97 2.19
N THR A 256 -3.87 -6.60 2.16
CA THR A 256 -4.85 -6.41 1.07
C THR A 256 -5.26 -4.96 0.94
N ASN A 257 -5.60 -4.34 2.06
CA ASN A 257 -6.05 -2.96 2.06
C ASN A 257 -4.94 -1.93 1.88
N CYS A 258 -3.72 -2.21 2.31
CA CYS A 258 -2.58 -1.33 1.99
C CYS A 258 -2.38 -1.25 0.47
N ARG A 259 -2.28 -2.40 -0.20
CA ARG A 259 -2.12 -2.47 -1.66
C ARG A 259 -3.32 -1.87 -2.40
N LEU A 260 -4.54 -2.08 -1.90
CA LEU A 260 -5.74 -1.50 -2.51
C LEU A 260 -5.75 0.02 -2.40
N ALA A 261 -5.38 0.56 -1.23
CA ALA A 261 -5.32 2.00 -0.98
C ALA A 261 -4.27 2.68 -1.87
N ASP A 262 -3.09 2.08 -2.01
CA ASP A 262 -2.04 2.61 -2.87
C ASP A 262 -2.46 2.60 -4.35
N LYS A 263 -3.27 1.64 -4.79
CA LYS A 263 -3.86 1.65 -6.15
C LYS A 263 -4.88 2.78 -6.33
N HIS A 264 -5.70 3.06 -5.31
CA HIS A 264 -6.74 4.09 -5.38
C HIS A 264 -6.16 5.50 -5.34
N VAL A 265 -5.01 5.72 -4.70
CA VAL A 265 -4.41 7.05 -4.61
C VAL A 265 -3.74 7.51 -5.92
N ARG A 266 -3.23 6.59 -6.75
CA ARG A 266 -2.48 6.92 -7.96
C ARG A 266 -3.15 7.95 -8.90
N PRO A 267 -4.43 7.80 -9.30
CA PRO A 267 -5.11 8.82 -10.11
C PRO A 267 -5.30 10.15 -9.36
N LEU A 268 -5.44 10.10 -8.03
CA LEU A 268 -5.55 11.31 -7.21
C LEU A 268 -4.22 12.07 -7.14
N SER A 269 -3.08 11.37 -7.15
CA SER A 269 -1.75 12.00 -7.21
C SER A 269 -1.57 12.82 -8.49
N ILE A 270 -2.04 12.31 -9.64
CA ILE A 270 -2.05 13.07 -10.90
C ILE A 270 -2.95 14.30 -10.80
N ARG A 271 -4.19 14.12 -10.29
CA ARG A 271 -5.12 15.23 -10.11
C ARG A 271 -4.58 16.30 -9.15
N ALA A 272 -3.94 15.88 -8.07
CA ALA A 272 -3.33 16.76 -7.09
C ALA A 272 -2.16 17.55 -7.70
N ALA A 273 -1.29 16.90 -8.48
CA ALA A 273 -0.20 17.55 -9.19
C ALA A 273 -0.71 18.61 -10.19
N VAL A 274 -1.74 18.31 -10.97
CA VAL A 274 -2.35 19.26 -11.91
C VAL A 274 -2.94 20.47 -11.18
N ASN A 275 -3.73 20.23 -10.13
CA ASN A 275 -4.32 21.30 -9.31
C ASN A 275 -3.24 22.18 -8.65
N PHE A 276 -2.15 21.55 -8.19
CA PHE A 276 -1.01 22.27 -7.63
C PHE A 276 -0.34 23.16 -8.66
N LEU A 277 -0.03 22.64 -9.85
CA LEU A 277 0.59 23.41 -10.93
C LEU A 277 -0.30 24.56 -11.41
N GLU A 278 -1.61 24.33 -11.50
CA GLU A 278 -2.57 25.39 -11.82
C GLU A 278 -2.55 26.49 -10.76
N SER A 279 -2.60 26.12 -9.48
CA SER A 279 -2.61 27.09 -8.38
C SER A 279 -1.28 27.81 -8.19
N ALA A 280 -0.15 27.13 -8.40
CA ALA A 280 1.19 27.64 -8.15
C ALA A 280 1.74 28.47 -9.30
N LEU A 281 1.41 28.10 -10.55
CA LEU A 281 1.96 28.72 -11.76
C LEU A 281 0.90 29.47 -12.59
N GLY A 282 -0.38 29.34 -12.28
CA GLY A 282 -1.47 29.92 -13.07
C GLY A 282 -1.66 29.26 -14.44
N ILE A 283 -1.13 28.04 -14.63
CA ILE A 283 -1.23 27.29 -15.89
C ILE A 283 -2.45 26.38 -15.82
N LEU A 284 -3.46 26.68 -16.64
CA LEU A 284 -4.64 25.80 -16.77
C LEU A 284 -4.22 24.40 -17.26
N PRO A 285 -4.95 23.33 -16.91
CA PRO A 285 -4.60 21.95 -17.31
C PRO A 285 -4.33 21.77 -18.82
N ALA A 286 -5.11 22.42 -19.69
CA ALA A 286 -4.91 22.39 -21.14
C ALA A 286 -3.61 23.07 -21.65
N GLY A 287 -2.99 23.88 -20.79
CA GLY A 287 -1.68 24.51 -21.00
C GLY A 287 -0.50 23.66 -20.51
N LEU A 288 -0.76 22.50 -19.89
CA LEU A 288 0.27 21.54 -19.49
C LEU A 288 0.57 20.55 -20.62
N SER A 289 1.80 20.05 -20.60
CA SER A 289 2.29 18.95 -21.43
C SER A 289 2.90 17.90 -20.51
N CYS A 290 2.51 16.63 -20.70
CA CYS A 290 2.99 15.52 -19.91
C CYS A 290 3.84 14.54 -20.72
N VAL A 291 4.84 13.96 -20.07
CA VAL A 291 5.59 12.81 -20.58
C VAL A 291 5.46 11.64 -19.61
N VAL A 292 5.09 10.47 -20.14
CA VAL A 292 4.99 9.23 -19.38
C VAL A 292 6.07 8.26 -19.86
N GLY A 293 6.84 7.70 -18.92
CA GLY A 293 7.87 6.70 -19.19
C GLY A 293 7.83 5.58 -18.15
N ALA A 294 8.11 4.36 -18.58
CA ALA A 294 8.24 3.21 -17.69
C ALA A 294 9.66 3.13 -17.14
N PHE A 295 9.81 2.85 -15.85
CA PHE A 295 11.09 2.75 -15.15
C PHE A 295 11.21 1.38 -14.47
N GLY A 296 12.40 0.80 -14.51
CA GLY A 296 12.72 -0.47 -13.86
C GLY A 296 13.96 -1.13 -14.46
N GLN A 297 14.39 -2.26 -13.90
CA GLN A 297 15.65 -2.92 -14.32
C GLN A 297 15.45 -3.90 -15.48
N GLU A 298 14.67 -4.96 -15.26
CA GLU A 298 14.39 -5.99 -16.28
C GLU A 298 12.98 -5.83 -16.86
N GLN A 299 12.08 -5.24 -16.10
CA GLN A 299 10.69 -4.94 -16.44
C GLN A 299 10.30 -3.60 -15.83
N ALA A 300 9.14 -3.07 -16.21
CA ALA A 300 8.59 -1.89 -15.56
C ALA A 300 8.21 -2.23 -14.11
N ASP A 301 8.77 -1.48 -13.16
CA ASP A 301 8.41 -1.51 -11.74
C ASP A 301 7.52 -0.30 -11.38
N GLU A 302 7.65 0.80 -12.13
CA GLU A 302 6.86 2.01 -11.99
C GLU A 302 6.75 2.77 -13.32
N TYR A 303 5.77 3.67 -13.42
CA TYR A 303 5.77 4.73 -14.43
C TYR A 303 6.06 6.06 -13.77
N ARG A 304 6.80 6.93 -14.43
CA ARG A 304 6.98 8.32 -14.00
C ARG A 304 6.30 9.25 -15.00
N ILE A 305 5.51 10.18 -14.49
CA ILE A 305 4.80 11.21 -15.25
C ILE A 305 5.45 12.55 -14.94
N SER A 306 5.98 13.21 -15.98
CA SER A 306 6.56 14.54 -15.86
C SER A 306 5.62 15.60 -16.41
N PHE A 307 5.64 16.80 -15.83
CA PHE A 307 4.81 17.93 -16.23
C PHE A 307 5.67 19.11 -16.68
N SER A 308 5.30 19.72 -17.79
CA SER A 308 5.95 20.88 -18.40
C SER A 308 4.88 21.88 -18.89
N ALA A 309 5.24 23.15 -19.04
CA ALA A 309 4.39 24.08 -19.76
C ALA A 309 4.40 23.72 -21.25
N LYS A 310 3.25 23.82 -21.94
CA LYS A 310 3.17 23.48 -23.36
C LYS A 310 4.17 24.28 -24.20
N GLY A 311 5.03 23.58 -24.93
CA GLY A 311 6.11 24.17 -25.74
C GLY A 311 7.41 24.44 -24.99
N SER A 312 7.46 24.20 -23.67
CA SER A 312 8.70 24.19 -22.89
C SER A 312 9.33 22.79 -22.86
N ALA A 313 10.66 22.73 -22.80
CA ALA A 313 11.39 21.50 -22.52
C ALA A 313 11.68 21.30 -21.03
N GLU A 314 11.44 22.32 -20.19
CA GLU A 314 11.72 22.28 -18.76
C GLU A 314 10.65 21.48 -18.02
N VAL A 315 11.09 20.43 -17.32
CA VAL A 315 10.24 19.61 -16.45
C VAL A 315 10.10 20.31 -15.11
N MET A 316 8.87 20.67 -14.75
CA MET A 316 8.57 21.44 -13.55
C MET A 316 8.15 20.57 -12.37
N TYR A 317 7.54 19.41 -12.66
CA TYR A 317 6.99 18.52 -11.64
C TYR A 317 6.97 17.07 -12.10
N GLY A 318 6.97 16.14 -11.15
CA GLY A 318 6.90 14.70 -11.39
C GLY A 318 5.93 13.98 -10.47
N VAL A 319 5.29 12.94 -10.98
CA VAL A 319 4.46 11.98 -10.22
C VAL A 319 4.93 10.58 -10.54
N ILE A 320 5.08 9.72 -9.52
CA ILE A 320 5.35 8.31 -9.68
C ILE A 320 4.03 7.54 -9.62
N TRP A 321 3.90 6.56 -10.50
CA TRP A 321 2.85 5.57 -10.53
C TRP A 321 3.50 4.20 -10.31
N PRO A 322 3.66 3.77 -9.05
CA PRO A 322 4.26 2.47 -8.74
C PRO A 322 3.35 1.33 -9.22
N LEU A 323 3.93 0.24 -9.70
CA LEU A 323 3.17 -0.97 -10.05
C LEU A 323 3.18 -1.94 -8.86
N TYR A 324 2.03 -2.53 -8.55
CA TYR A 324 1.88 -3.47 -7.44
C TYR A 324 1.36 -4.82 -7.94
N ASP A 325 1.61 -5.88 -7.15
CA ASP A 325 1.09 -7.22 -7.37
C ASP A 325 1.45 -7.80 -8.75
N ARG A 326 0.41 -8.13 -9.53
CA ARG A 326 0.45 -8.77 -10.85
C ARG A 326 0.47 -7.77 -12.00
N GLU A 327 0.66 -6.48 -11.71
CA GLU A 327 0.83 -5.46 -12.74
C GLU A 327 2.22 -5.61 -13.38
N SER A 328 2.39 -6.63 -14.21
CA SER A 328 3.56 -6.79 -15.08
C SER A 328 3.21 -6.24 -16.45
N VAL A 329 4.13 -5.46 -17.01
CA VAL A 329 4.00 -4.91 -18.37
C VAL A 329 5.08 -5.53 -19.24
N ALA A 330 4.66 -6.19 -20.31
CA ALA A 330 5.58 -6.72 -21.30
C ALA A 330 6.37 -5.57 -21.95
N SER A 331 7.63 -5.82 -22.32
CA SER A 331 8.52 -4.79 -22.85
C SER A 331 8.01 -4.11 -24.13
N ASP A 332 7.21 -4.80 -24.92
CA ASP A 332 6.58 -4.29 -26.15
C ASP A 332 5.20 -3.64 -25.91
N ALA A 333 4.70 -3.66 -24.68
CA ALA A 333 3.40 -3.11 -24.28
C ALA A 333 3.50 -1.84 -23.41
N LEU A 334 4.71 -1.28 -23.21
CA LEU A 334 4.95 -0.14 -22.32
C LEU A 334 4.14 1.12 -22.64
N ASN A 335 3.70 1.29 -23.89
CA ASN A 335 2.85 2.40 -24.32
C ASN A 335 1.55 1.97 -24.99
N ASP A 336 1.18 0.68 -24.89
CA ASP A 336 0.01 0.12 -25.53
C ASP A 336 -1.27 0.49 -24.77
N LEU A 337 -2.21 1.15 -25.46
CA LEU A 337 -3.52 1.55 -24.92
C LEU A 337 -4.65 0.60 -25.32
N SER A 338 -4.34 -0.52 -25.98
CA SER A 338 -5.36 -1.46 -26.47
C SER A 338 -6.08 -2.20 -25.34
N ASP A 339 -5.43 -2.31 -24.18
CA ASP A 339 -5.98 -2.90 -22.96
C ASP A 339 -6.42 -1.81 -21.97
N ASP A 340 -7.73 -1.76 -21.71
CA ASP A 340 -8.36 -0.83 -20.76
C ASP A 340 -7.87 -1.02 -19.32
N GLU A 341 -7.36 -2.20 -18.98
CA GLU A 341 -6.84 -2.49 -17.65
C GLU A 341 -5.35 -2.20 -17.50
N SER A 342 -4.66 -1.87 -18.60
CA SER A 342 -3.22 -1.59 -18.59
C SER A 342 -2.88 -0.36 -17.74
N PRO A 343 -1.73 -0.36 -17.03
CA PRO A 343 -1.32 0.79 -16.24
C PRO A 343 -1.21 2.08 -17.06
N ILE A 344 -0.67 2.00 -18.27
CA ILE A 344 -0.51 3.17 -19.15
C ILE A 344 -1.86 3.77 -19.57
N LYS A 345 -2.87 2.94 -19.83
CA LYS A 345 -4.22 3.41 -20.13
C LYS A 345 -4.85 4.11 -18.93
N LYS A 346 -4.74 3.53 -17.74
CA LYS A 346 -5.21 4.15 -16.48
C LYS A 346 -4.52 5.49 -16.20
N ILE A 347 -3.21 5.60 -16.48
CA ILE A 347 -2.47 6.87 -16.36
C ILE A 347 -3.02 7.90 -17.36
N CYS A 348 -3.21 7.52 -18.62
CA CYS A 348 -3.75 8.42 -19.64
C CYS A 348 -5.18 8.88 -19.33
N ASP A 349 -6.03 7.98 -18.84
CA ASP A 349 -7.39 8.33 -18.43
C ASP A 349 -7.37 9.30 -17.25
N ALA A 350 -6.51 9.06 -16.24
CA ALA A 350 -6.36 9.97 -15.10
C ALA A 350 -5.84 11.36 -15.53
N LEU A 351 -4.91 11.43 -16.48
CA LEU A 351 -4.44 12.69 -17.07
C LEU A 351 -5.55 13.41 -17.84
N HIS A 352 -6.32 12.66 -18.63
CA HIS A 352 -7.46 13.20 -19.38
C HIS A 352 -8.55 13.74 -18.46
N ASP A 353 -8.92 12.98 -17.42
CA ASP A 353 -9.90 13.37 -16.40
C ASP A 353 -9.43 14.60 -15.59
N ALA A 354 -8.12 14.77 -15.44
CA ALA A 354 -7.51 15.97 -14.87
C ALA A 354 -7.45 17.17 -15.85
N GLY A 355 -7.88 17.00 -17.11
CA GLY A 355 -7.93 18.05 -18.12
C GLY A 355 -6.64 18.26 -18.93
N VAL A 356 -5.69 17.31 -18.87
CA VAL A 356 -4.45 17.36 -19.65
C VAL A 356 -4.63 16.61 -20.97
N GLU A 357 -4.46 17.31 -22.09
CA GLU A 357 -4.65 16.75 -23.43
C GLU A 357 -3.33 16.35 -24.13
N ASP A 358 -2.24 17.05 -23.83
CA ASP A 358 -0.94 16.85 -24.50
C ASP A 358 -0.08 15.84 -23.72
N VAL A 359 -0.26 14.55 -24.03
CA VAL A 359 0.41 13.43 -23.36
C VAL A 359 1.32 12.68 -24.34
N PHE A 360 2.63 12.82 -24.14
CA PHE A 360 3.65 12.03 -24.83
C PHE A 360 4.02 10.79 -24.02
N ARG A 361 4.29 9.66 -24.70
CA ARG A 361 4.56 8.37 -24.05
C ARG A 361 5.77 7.72 -24.70
N HIS A 362 6.75 7.37 -23.89
CA HIS A 362 7.91 6.60 -24.36
C HIS A 362 7.59 5.11 -24.46
N ALA A 363 8.18 4.44 -25.45
CA ALA A 363 8.08 3.01 -25.66
C ALA A 363 9.31 2.25 -25.16
N MET A 364 10.07 2.84 -24.23
CA MET A 364 11.32 2.28 -23.72
C MET A 364 11.29 2.23 -22.19
N LEU A 365 12.07 1.30 -21.65
CA LEU A 365 12.30 1.15 -20.22
C LEU A 365 13.49 2.01 -19.81
N PHE A 366 13.27 2.92 -18.87
CA PHE A 366 14.30 3.78 -18.28
C PHE A 366 14.88 3.13 -17.02
N ASP A 367 16.15 3.45 -16.73
CA ASP A 367 16.74 3.11 -15.43
C ASP A 367 16.15 4.02 -14.33
N PRO A 368 15.79 3.49 -13.14
CA PRO A 368 15.21 4.26 -12.03
C PRO A 368 16.27 5.12 -11.33
N GLU A 369 16.72 6.17 -12.01
CA GLU A 369 17.74 7.10 -11.52
C GLU A 369 17.17 8.12 -10.52
N PHE A 370 18.05 8.58 -9.62
CA PHE A 370 17.76 9.61 -8.63
C PHE A 370 18.79 10.73 -8.76
N CYS A 371 18.40 11.95 -8.45
CA CYS A 371 19.29 13.10 -8.42
C CYS A 371 20.32 12.96 -7.30
N ASP A 372 21.60 13.13 -7.65
CA ASP A 372 22.71 13.02 -6.70
C ASP A 372 22.71 14.10 -5.60
N ASP A 373 22.09 15.25 -5.86
CA ASP A 373 22.10 16.41 -4.95
C ASP A 373 20.98 16.33 -3.90
N CYS A 374 19.75 16.04 -4.32
CA CYS A 374 18.57 16.07 -3.45
C CYS A 374 17.95 14.68 -3.18
N GLY A 375 18.35 13.65 -3.92
CA GLY A 375 17.80 12.30 -3.81
C GLY A 375 16.42 12.12 -4.44
N ALA A 376 15.92 13.11 -5.18
CA ALA A 376 14.64 13.03 -5.88
C ALA A 376 14.68 12.07 -7.08
N PRO A 377 13.59 11.34 -7.37
CA PRO A 377 13.49 10.52 -8.59
C PRO A 377 13.53 11.40 -9.85
N LEU A 378 14.37 11.02 -10.82
CA LEU A 378 14.41 11.70 -12.12
C LEU A 378 13.17 11.34 -12.97
N CYS A 379 12.68 12.28 -13.76
CA CYS A 379 11.46 12.14 -14.55
C CYS A 379 11.76 12.19 -16.05
N PRO A 380 10.98 11.49 -16.89
CA PRO A 380 11.26 11.44 -18.32
C PRO A 380 10.96 12.78 -18.99
N ASP A 381 11.84 13.23 -19.88
CA ASP A 381 11.57 14.36 -20.75
C ASP A 381 11.12 13.88 -22.15
N ARG A 382 10.78 14.81 -23.06
CA ARG A 382 10.39 14.45 -24.44
C ARG A 382 11.55 13.91 -25.30
N SER A 383 12.80 14.19 -24.93
CA SER A 383 14.01 13.71 -25.60
C SER A 383 14.26 12.22 -25.40
N GLY A 384 13.74 11.68 -24.29
CA GLY A 384 14.09 10.34 -23.84
C GLY A 384 15.22 10.33 -22.81
N GLU A 385 15.42 11.43 -22.10
CA GLU A 385 16.36 11.55 -20.98
C GLU A 385 15.60 11.57 -19.65
N ALA A 386 16.24 11.07 -18.58
CA ALA A 386 15.74 11.21 -17.22
C ALA A 386 16.32 12.48 -16.60
N VAL A 387 15.46 13.44 -16.24
CA VAL A 387 15.86 14.78 -15.79
C VAL A 387 15.29 15.11 -14.42
N HIS A 388 15.94 16.02 -13.70
CA HIS A 388 15.42 16.50 -12.43
C HIS A 388 14.26 17.47 -12.68
N ALA A 389 13.14 17.28 -11.96
CA ALA A 389 12.02 18.20 -12.02
C ALA A 389 12.26 19.41 -11.12
N GLU A 390 12.17 20.62 -11.66
CA GLU A 390 12.43 21.85 -10.90
C GLU A 390 11.36 22.91 -11.17
N MET A 391 10.71 23.39 -10.12
CA MET A 391 9.74 24.48 -10.21
C MET A 391 10.46 25.78 -10.61
N PRO A 392 9.84 26.64 -11.44
CA PRO A 392 10.40 27.96 -11.76
C PRO A 392 10.70 28.77 -10.49
N GLY A 393 11.81 29.51 -10.47
CA GLY A 393 12.31 30.19 -9.26
C GLY A 393 11.36 31.22 -8.61
N ASP A 394 10.33 31.66 -9.33
CA ASP A 394 9.31 32.60 -8.85
C ASP A 394 8.08 31.90 -8.22
N ALA A 395 8.05 30.56 -8.21
CA ALA A 395 6.97 29.77 -7.65
C ALA A 395 6.94 29.86 -6.10
N PRO A 396 5.77 29.83 -5.46
CA PRO A 396 5.67 29.81 -4.00
C PRO A 396 6.41 28.60 -3.43
N SER A 397 7.18 28.82 -2.36
CA SER A 397 7.99 27.81 -1.67
C SER A 397 7.13 26.84 -0.87
N GLN A 398 6.27 26.06 -1.52
CA GLN A 398 5.93 24.73 -1.02
C GLN A 398 6.95 23.80 -1.65
N GLN A 399 7.83 23.20 -0.85
CA GLN A 399 8.63 22.08 -1.33
C GLN A 399 7.65 20.98 -1.72
N PRO A 400 7.53 20.62 -3.01
CA PRO A 400 6.80 19.42 -3.35
C PRO A 400 7.78 18.26 -3.23
N LEU A 401 7.46 17.32 -2.35
CA LEU A 401 8.05 15.99 -2.45
C LEU A 401 7.17 15.21 -3.42
N PHE A 402 7.84 14.49 -4.31
CA PHE A 402 7.25 13.65 -5.36
C PHE A 402 6.21 12.70 -4.74
N HIS A 403 5.11 12.49 -5.48
CA HIS A 403 4.10 11.49 -5.15
C HIS A 403 4.52 10.11 -5.62
#